data_AF-A0A344TRL6-F1
#
_entry.id   AF-A0A344TRL6-F1
#
_cell.length_a   1.000
_cell.length_b   1.000
_cell.length_c   1.000
_cell.angle_alpha   90.00
_cell.angle_beta   90.00
_cell.angle_gamma   90.00
#
_symmetry.space_group_name_H-M   'P 1'
#
loop_
_entity.id
_entity.type
_entity.pdbx_description
1 polymer ?
#
loop_
_entity_poly.entity_id
_entity_poly.type
_entity_poly.pdbx_seq_one_letter_code
_entity_poly.pdbx_strand_id
1 'polypeptide(L)'
;MVNFLKIGVLSCFLYLPFKSFAQTVDCSNTKCVPITVKVVGKDFKLDVVPEEPIEPVILPNALINLESGQYPLGTIINFDIPVVGLNVKNSINSAQLTVEYMWESDGVWKTGNKVELRKSGVLSVRTRSGENTSEIQKKTYQLFYKQVLLIGNSFTQHGPYEPIGWTGNWGMAASAADKDYKSTLERYLQANYKDTKVKIFPTARIESDFVNYDFDYHIGVWQKTFEETDLIVLRFGENVKDWEIPMQGGKANKLYKEYILKFIKMIKQNSSARIVITSVFWQGFPNTNAVFKEVADENGYDWVDLNEIGKDNSNYAYGLFADPGVSKHPNDKGMKAIADLIYEKIK
;
A
#
# COMPACT_ATOMS: atom_id res chain seq x y z
N MET A 1 -39.74 31.74 39.91
CA MET A 1 -38.69 31.76 38.87
C MET A 1 -37.35 31.77 39.58
N VAL A 2 -36.59 30.68 39.51
CA VAL A 2 -35.26 30.56 40.10
C VAL A 2 -34.26 30.90 39.00
N ASN A 3 -33.44 31.95 39.18
CA ASN A 3 -32.34 32.25 38.28
C ASN A 3 -31.05 31.72 38.91
N PHE A 4 -30.34 30.88 38.18
CA PHE A 4 -29.08 30.29 38.60
C PHE A 4 -27.90 31.21 38.25
N LEU A 5 -27.02 31.42 39.21
CA LEU A 5 -25.69 31.97 38.95
C LEU A 5 -24.67 30.88 39.27
N LYS A 6 -23.96 30.40 38.24
CA LYS A 6 -22.90 29.40 38.39
C LYS A 6 -21.57 30.14 38.53
N ILE A 7 -21.05 30.23 39.74
CA ILE A 7 -19.67 30.68 40.00
C ILE A 7 -18.87 29.45 40.43
N GLY A 8 -17.68 29.28 39.84
CA GLY A 8 -16.83 28.13 40.07
C GLY A 8 -16.40 27.95 41.53
N VAL A 9 -16.42 26.69 41.95
CA VAL A 9 -15.71 26.05 43.08
C VAL A 9 -15.88 26.68 44.46
N LEU A 10 -17.11 26.67 44.99
CA LEU A 10 -17.45 26.13 46.32
C LEU A 10 -18.98 26.17 46.47
N SER A 11 -19.61 25.01 46.58
CA SER A 11 -21.06 24.90 46.79
C SER A 11 -21.43 25.25 48.24
N CYS A 12 -21.74 26.52 48.51
CA CYS A 12 -22.46 26.91 49.73
C CYS A 12 -23.91 27.26 49.36
N PHE A 13 -24.85 26.41 49.78
CA PHE A 13 -26.28 26.64 49.65
C PHE A 13 -26.74 27.66 50.69
N LEU A 14 -27.20 28.84 50.25
CA LEU A 14 -27.87 29.80 51.11
C LEU A 14 -29.31 29.99 50.64
N TYR A 15 -30.25 29.45 51.42
CA TYR A 15 -31.67 29.76 51.34
C TYR A 15 -31.89 31.08 52.11
N LEU A 16 -32.39 32.12 51.45
CA LEU A 16 -32.79 33.36 52.12
C LEU A 16 -34.22 33.72 51.72
N PRO A 17 -35.22 33.58 52.61
CA PRO A 17 -36.50 34.23 52.41
C PRO A 17 -36.37 35.72 52.70
N PHE A 18 -37.07 36.54 51.92
CA PHE A 18 -37.16 37.98 52.12
C PHE A 18 -37.66 38.31 53.53
N LYS A 19 -36.75 38.77 54.39
CA LYS A 19 -36.94 39.87 55.36
C LYS A 19 -35.59 40.20 56.00
N SER A 20 -35.28 41.48 55.99
CA SER A 20 -34.06 42.12 56.49
C SER A 20 -33.66 41.66 57.90
N PHE A 21 -32.42 41.20 58.05
CA PHE A 21 -31.62 41.38 59.28
C PHE A 21 -30.14 41.50 58.89
N ALA A 22 -29.47 42.53 59.38
CA ALA A 22 -28.02 42.61 59.32
C ALA A 22 -27.47 41.63 60.36
N GLN A 23 -26.76 40.59 59.89
CA GLN A 23 -26.05 39.68 60.78
C GLN A 23 -24.62 40.23 60.94
N THR A 24 -24.27 40.70 62.14
CA THR A 24 -22.89 40.99 62.50
C THR A 24 -22.16 39.68 62.73
N VAL A 25 -21.21 39.35 61.85
CA VAL A 25 -20.32 38.19 62.00
C VAL A 25 -19.09 38.63 62.79
N ASP A 26 -18.84 38.01 63.95
CA ASP A 26 -17.60 38.19 64.70
C ASP A 26 -16.43 37.53 63.95
N CYS A 27 -15.44 38.33 63.56
CA CYS A 27 -14.34 37.95 62.68
C CYS A 27 -13.01 37.86 63.43
N SER A 28 -12.99 37.23 64.61
CA SER A 28 -11.82 37.22 65.48
C SER A 28 -10.68 36.28 65.04
N ASN A 29 -10.81 35.44 63.99
CA ASN A 29 -9.72 34.55 63.56
C ASN A 29 -9.64 34.15 62.07
N THR A 30 -10.31 34.86 61.15
CA THR A 30 -10.19 34.58 59.70
C THR A 30 -10.02 35.89 58.94
N LYS A 31 -9.05 35.97 58.00
CA LYS A 31 -8.89 37.13 57.11
C LYS A 31 -10.15 37.27 56.23
N CYS A 32 -11.12 38.04 56.69
CA CYS A 32 -12.25 38.44 55.87
C CYS A 32 -11.77 39.48 54.86
N VAL A 33 -11.73 39.11 53.58
CA VAL A 33 -11.57 40.08 52.50
C VAL A 33 -12.88 40.88 52.42
N PRO A 34 -12.87 42.20 52.57
CA PRO A 34 -14.10 42.99 52.44
C PRO A 34 -14.62 42.86 51.01
N ILE A 35 -15.81 42.27 50.85
CA ILE A 35 -16.51 42.22 49.57
C ILE A 35 -17.41 43.45 49.52
N THR A 36 -17.06 44.43 48.71
CA THR A 36 -17.94 45.57 48.42
C THR A 36 -18.94 45.13 47.35
N VAL A 37 -20.19 44.89 47.75
CA VAL A 37 -21.27 44.58 46.81
C VAL A 37 -21.94 45.89 46.40
N LYS A 38 -21.87 46.24 45.12
CA LYS A 38 -22.57 47.41 44.56
C LYS A 38 -23.94 46.98 44.07
N VAL A 39 -25.01 47.49 44.69
CA VAL A 39 -26.38 47.26 44.19
C VAL A 39 -26.56 48.11 42.94
N VAL A 40 -26.68 47.43 41.80
CA VAL A 40 -26.89 48.07 40.50
C VAL A 40 -28.38 48.13 40.19
N GLY A 41 -28.87 49.32 39.82
CA GLY A 41 -30.27 49.57 39.48
C GLY A 41 -30.71 48.80 38.23
N LYS A 42 -32.03 48.77 37.98
CA LYS A 42 -32.68 48.01 36.90
C LYS A 42 -32.11 48.26 35.49
N ASP A 43 -31.38 49.36 35.30
CA ASP A 43 -30.83 49.81 34.02
C ASP A 43 -29.31 49.60 33.89
N PHE A 44 -28.68 48.84 34.79
CA PHE A 44 -27.25 48.52 34.67
C PHE A 44 -27.01 47.48 33.56
N LYS A 45 -26.41 47.92 32.46
CA LYS A 45 -25.87 47.04 31.43
C LYS A 45 -24.42 46.74 31.79
N LEU A 46 -24.09 45.45 31.92
CA LEU A 46 -22.69 45.02 31.85
C LEU A 46 -22.16 45.45 30.49
N ASP A 47 -21.06 46.18 30.47
CA ASP A 47 -20.31 46.38 29.24
C ASP A 47 -19.93 44.99 28.73
N VAL A 48 -20.57 44.59 27.63
CA VAL A 48 -20.15 43.40 26.88
C VAL A 48 -18.78 43.77 26.35
N VAL A 49 -17.73 43.29 27.01
CA VAL A 49 -16.39 43.30 26.45
C VAL A 49 -16.53 42.67 25.06
N PRO A 50 -16.19 43.37 23.97
CA PRO A 50 -16.25 42.78 22.63
C PRO A 50 -15.48 41.47 22.68
N GLU A 51 -16.10 40.36 22.26
CA GLU A 51 -15.34 39.12 22.07
C GLU A 51 -14.14 39.47 21.18
N GLU A 52 -12.93 39.32 21.70
CA GLU A 52 -11.74 39.45 20.88
C GLU A 52 -11.91 38.48 19.70
N PRO A 53 -11.62 38.91 18.46
CA PRO A 53 -11.74 38.04 17.31
C PRO A 53 -10.92 36.77 17.58
N ILE A 54 -11.58 35.60 17.53
CA ILE A 54 -10.93 34.31 17.73
C ILE A 54 -9.87 34.19 16.63
N GLU A 55 -8.60 34.37 17.00
CA GLU A 55 -7.49 34.17 16.07
C GLU A 55 -7.56 32.74 15.52
N PRO A 56 -7.38 32.54 14.20
CA PRO A 56 -7.42 31.22 13.60
C PRO A 56 -6.38 30.32 14.27
N VAL A 57 -6.79 29.12 14.64
CA VAL A 57 -5.90 28.13 15.25
C VAL A 57 -4.88 27.67 14.20
N ILE A 58 -3.63 28.14 14.32
CA ILE A 58 -2.53 27.71 13.47
C ILE A 58 -1.91 26.44 14.07
N LEU A 59 -2.00 25.33 13.34
CA LEU A 59 -1.39 24.06 13.74
C LEU A 59 0.02 23.90 13.16
N PRO A 60 0.95 23.26 13.88
CA PRO A 60 2.29 22.99 13.35
C PRO A 60 2.24 22.04 12.14
N ASN A 61 3.05 22.32 11.13
CA ASN A 61 3.24 21.41 10.00
C ASN A 61 3.91 20.12 10.47
N ALA A 62 3.42 18.98 9.98
CA ALA A 62 4.01 17.69 10.28
C ALA A 62 5.41 17.60 9.66
N LEU A 63 6.37 17.08 10.42
CA LEU A 63 7.69 16.71 9.93
C LEU A 63 7.60 15.36 9.22
N ILE A 64 8.29 15.24 8.09
CA ILE A 64 8.41 14.00 7.33
C ILE A 64 9.90 13.65 7.32
N ASN A 65 10.26 12.45 7.77
CA ASN A 65 11.67 12.07 7.92
C ASN A 65 12.42 11.88 6.59
N LEU A 66 11.69 11.74 5.48
CA LEU A 66 12.23 11.51 4.14
C LEU A 66 11.89 12.66 3.20
N GLU A 67 12.85 12.93 2.31
CA GLU A 67 12.69 13.88 1.22
C GLU A 67 12.05 13.23 0.00
N SER A 68 11.61 14.04 -0.96
CA SER A 68 11.14 13.51 -2.25
C SER A 68 12.29 12.78 -2.95
N GLY A 69 12.04 11.60 -3.49
CA GLY A 69 13.09 10.81 -4.13
C GLY A 69 12.75 9.34 -4.35
N GLN A 70 13.79 8.57 -4.67
CA GLN A 70 13.70 7.14 -4.94
C GLN A 70 14.02 6.33 -3.69
N TYR A 71 13.14 5.39 -3.34
CA TYR A 71 13.32 4.55 -2.16
C TYR A 71 12.90 3.10 -2.44
N PRO A 72 13.57 2.11 -1.80
CA PRO A 72 13.24 0.71 -2.01
C PRO A 72 11.86 0.38 -1.45
N LEU A 73 11.25 -0.68 -1.98
CA LEU A 73 10.03 -1.28 -1.43
C LEU A 73 10.14 -1.48 0.08
N GLY A 74 9.07 -1.11 0.79
CA GLY A 74 8.98 -1.32 2.23
C GLY A 74 9.66 -0.23 3.07
N THR A 75 10.21 0.81 2.44
CA THR A 75 10.76 1.97 3.17
C THR A 75 9.69 2.57 4.08
N ILE A 76 10.02 2.73 5.36
CA ILE A 76 9.13 3.35 6.35
C ILE A 76 9.34 4.87 6.34
N ILE A 77 8.29 5.59 5.96
CA ILE A 77 8.21 7.05 6.07
C ILE A 77 7.57 7.35 7.42
N ASN A 78 8.30 8.02 8.30
CA ASN A 78 7.85 8.43 9.62
C ASN A 78 7.45 9.90 9.61
N PHE A 79 6.44 10.20 10.43
CA PHE A 79 5.95 11.54 10.64
C PHE A 79 6.07 11.93 12.11
N ASP A 80 6.31 13.20 12.35
CA ASP A 80 6.34 13.76 13.70
C ASP A 80 5.67 15.13 13.73
N ILE A 81 5.27 15.57 14.92
CA ILE A 81 4.70 16.90 15.13
C ILE A 81 5.73 17.69 15.94
N PRO A 82 6.28 18.79 15.41
CA PRO A 82 7.28 19.56 16.14
C PRO A 82 6.64 20.16 17.40
N VAL A 83 7.27 19.91 18.55
CA VAL A 83 6.80 20.41 19.87
C VAL A 83 7.13 21.90 20.08
N VAL A 84 7.94 22.49 19.20
CA VAL A 84 8.46 23.86 19.36
C VAL A 84 7.48 24.88 18.79
N GLY A 85 7.05 25.85 19.61
CA GLY A 85 6.29 27.02 19.15
C GLY A 85 4.77 26.94 19.30
N LEU A 86 4.23 25.97 20.05
CA LEU A 86 2.85 26.05 20.51
C LEU A 86 2.71 27.29 21.40
N ASN A 87 2.27 28.42 20.83
CA ASN A 87 1.73 29.54 21.57
C ASN A 87 0.45 29.04 22.25
N VAL A 88 0.59 28.50 23.47
CA VAL A 88 -0.53 28.09 24.33
C VAL A 88 -1.23 29.33 24.87
N LYS A 89 -1.65 30.24 23.98
CA LYS A 89 -2.67 31.25 24.30
C LYS A 89 -4.07 30.66 24.17
N ASN A 90 -4.23 29.67 23.30
CA ASN A 90 -5.42 28.83 23.21
C ASN A 90 -5.08 27.40 23.65
N SER A 91 -6.00 26.80 24.38
CA SER A 91 -5.97 25.50 25.08
C SER A 91 -5.80 24.26 24.17
N ILE A 92 -4.84 24.27 23.24
CA ILE A 92 -4.51 23.09 22.43
C ILE A 92 -3.67 22.16 23.30
N ASN A 93 -4.36 21.23 23.96
CA ASN A 93 -3.70 20.14 24.67
C ASN A 93 -3.00 19.26 23.63
N SER A 94 -1.67 19.11 23.72
CA SER A 94 -0.86 18.33 22.77
C SER A 94 -1.35 16.87 22.62
N ALA A 95 -2.08 16.37 23.63
CA ALA A 95 -2.80 15.09 23.60
C ALA A 95 -3.90 14.98 22.52
N GLN A 96 -4.27 16.07 21.84
CA GLN A 96 -5.29 16.11 20.78
C GLN A 96 -4.73 16.25 19.36
N LEU A 97 -3.41 16.34 19.20
CA LEU A 97 -2.79 16.47 17.89
C LEU A 97 -2.57 15.09 17.26
N THR A 98 -3.00 14.92 16.01
CA THR A 98 -2.75 13.71 15.23
C THR A 98 -2.14 14.05 13.89
N VAL A 99 -1.32 13.15 13.35
CA VAL A 99 -0.86 13.22 11.97
C VAL A 99 -1.84 12.46 11.08
N GLU A 100 -2.24 13.10 9.99
CA GLU A 100 -2.95 12.47 8.89
C GLU A 100 -2.08 12.44 7.64
N TYR A 101 -2.18 11.37 6.87
CA TYR A 101 -1.51 11.22 5.59
C TYR A 101 -2.44 10.65 4.53
N MET A 102 -2.14 10.92 3.26
CA MET A 102 -2.91 10.47 2.12
C MET A 102 -1.99 10.31 0.92
N TRP A 103 -2.07 9.15 0.26
CA TRP A 103 -1.57 9.05 -1.11
C TRP A 103 -2.59 9.71 -2.04
N GLU A 104 -2.16 10.65 -2.87
CA GLU A 104 -3.06 11.40 -3.76
C GLU A 104 -3.88 10.48 -4.69
N SER A 105 -3.31 9.33 -5.08
CA SER A 105 -4.01 8.33 -5.89
C SER A 105 -5.19 7.67 -5.17
N ASP A 106 -5.17 7.61 -3.83
CA ASP A 106 -6.21 6.96 -3.03
C ASP A 106 -7.33 7.93 -2.68
N GLY A 107 -7.02 9.23 -2.56
CA GLY A 107 -7.98 10.27 -2.17
C GLY A 107 -8.53 10.13 -0.74
N VAL A 108 -7.95 9.25 0.09
CA VAL A 108 -8.43 8.95 1.45
C VAL A 108 -7.36 9.26 2.49
N TRP A 109 -7.69 10.16 3.42
CA TRP A 109 -6.87 10.46 4.59
C TRP A 109 -6.89 9.33 5.60
N LYS A 110 -5.71 9.02 6.15
CA LYS A 110 -5.49 8.03 7.21
C LYS A 110 -4.76 8.69 8.37
N THR A 111 -5.09 8.31 9.59
CA THR A 111 -4.38 8.77 10.79
C THR A 111 -3.24 7.83 11.13
N GLY A 112 -2.05 8.37 11.40
CA GLY A 112 -0.91 7.58 11.84
C GLY A 112 0.40 8.35 11.76
N ASN A 113 1.42 7.87 12.48
CA ASN A 113 2.75 8.47 12.56
C ASN A 113 3.76 7.83 11.59
N LYS A 114 3.33 6.89 10.76
CA LYS A 114 4.16 6.27 9.72
C LYS A 114 3.33 5.68 8.60
N VAL A 115 3.95 5.51 7.43
CA VAL A 115 3.43 4.74 6.30
C VAL A 115 4.57 3.97 5.63
N GLU A 116 4.28 2.77 5.14
CA GLU A 116 5.21 1.98 4.36
C GLU A 116 5.07 2.31 2.86
N LEU A 117 6.20 2.52 2.17
CA LEU A 117 6.24 2.77 0.74
C LEU A 117 5.95 1.48 -0.04
N ARG A 118 4.73 1.39 -0.58
CA ARG A 118 4.25 0.24 -1.38
C ARG A 118 3.93 0.58 -2.83
N LYS A 119 3.98 1.86 -3.21
CA LYS A 119 3.70 2.39 -4.55
C LYS A 119 4.40 3.74 -4.74
N SER A 120 4.65 4.11 -5.99
CA SER A 120 5.08 5.48 -6.30
C SER A 120 3.92 6.47 -6.19
N GLY A 121 4.22 7.74 -5.95
CA GLY A 121 3.24 8.82 -6.01
C GLY A 121 3.54 9.98 -5.09
N VAL A 122 2.55 10.86 -4.96
CA VAL A 122 2.59 12.01 -4.06
C VAL A 122 1.91 11.64 -2.75
N LEU A 123 2.63 11.83 -1.66
CA LEU A 123 2.16 11.69 -0.29
C LEU A 123 1.89 13.08 0.30
N SER A 124 0.65 13.30 0.69
CA SER A 124 0.20 14.48 1.42
C SER A 124 0.15 14.16 2.91
N VAL A 125 0.70 15.04 3.75
CA VAL A 125 0.76 14.88 5.22
C VAL A 125 0.35 16.19 5.89
N ARG A 126 -0.45 16.11 6.95
CA ARG A 126 -0.87 17.27 7.75
C ARG A 126 -1.05 16.89 9.21
N THR A 127 -1.08 17.90 10.07
CA THR A 127 -1.49 17.79 11.47
C THR A 127 -2.96 18.16 11.60
N ARG A 128 -3.70 17.44 12.45
CA ARG A 128 -5.11 17.72 12.77
C ARG A 128 -5.29 17.96 14.27
N SER A 129 -6.20 18.89 14.60
CA SER A 129 -6.78 19.05 15.94
C SER A 129 -8.27 19.41 15.79
N GLY A 130 -9.16 18.47 16.10
CA GLY A 130 -10.59 18.62 15.82
C GLY A 130 -10.86 18.91 14.34
N GLU A 131 -11.53 20.01 14.06
CA GLU A 131 -11.84 20.46 12.70
C GLU A 131 -10.68 21.20 12.01
N ASN A 132 -9.68 21.66 12.79
CA ASN A 132 -8.55 22.41 12.27
C ASN A 132 -7.46 21.50 11.70
N THR A 133 -6.79 21.96 10.66
CA THR A 133 -5.62 21.29 10.05
C THR A 133 -4.49 22.26 9.78
N SER A 134 -3.24 21.79 9.84
CA SER A 134 -2.09 22.53 9.33
C SER A 134 -2.04 22.53 7.80
N GLU A 135 -1.07 23.23 7.22
CA GLU A 135 -0.82 23.19 5.79
C GLU A 135 -0.42 21.78 5.35
N ILE A 136 -0.89 21.37 4.17
CA ILE A 136 -0.57 20.06 3.62
C ILE A 136 0.86 20.07 3.09
N GLN A 137 1.73 19.28 3.73
CA GLN A 137 3.07 18.98 3.25
C GLN A 137 2.98 17.90 2.17
N LYS A 138 3.63 18.11 1.02
CA LYS A 138 3.65 17.14 -0.08
C LYS A 138 5.06 16.66 -0.36
N LYS A 139 5.24 15.34 -0.45
CA LYS A 139 6.50 14.70 -0.90
C LYS A 139 6.18 13.70 -2.01
N THR A 140 7.08 13.60 -2.99
CA THR A 140 6.93 12.66 -4.11
C THR A 140 7.92 11.52 -3.92
N TYR A 141 7.41 10.30 -3.88
CA TYR A 141 8.23 9.10 -3.73
C TYR A 141 8.12 8.24 -4.98
N GLN A 142 9.28 7.79 -5.47
CA GLN A 142 9.37 6.80 -6.53
C GLN A 142 9.87 5.49 -5.93
N LEU A 143 9.06 4.45 -6.07
CA LEU A 143 9.38 3.11 -5.62
C LEU A 143 10.40 2.46 -6.55
N PHE A 144 11.36 1.72 -5.98
CA PHE A 144 12.20 0.81 -6.77
C PHE A 144 12.37 -0.56 -6.13
N TYR A 145 12.84 -1.49 -6.95
CA TYR A 145 13.16 -2.87 -6.61
C TYR A 145 14.64 -3.13 -6.89
N LYS A 146 15.35 -3.77 -5.96
CA LYS A 146 16.77 -4.10 -6.12
C LYS A 146 16.96 -5.44 -6.80
N GLN A 147 16.15 -6.43 -6.43
CA GLN A 147 16.32 -7.81 -6.88
C GLN A 147 14.95 -8.38 -7.24
N VAL A 148 14.74 -8.55 -8.55
CA VAL A 148 13.52 -9.08 -9.12
C VAL A 148 13.73 -10.54 -9.52
N LEU A 149 12.76 -11.38 -9.19
CA LEU A 149 12.72 -12.78 -9.58
C LEU A 149 11.51 -13.05 -10.47
N LEU A 150 11.77 -13.36 -11.73
CA LEU A 150 10.76 -13.80 -12.69
C LEU A 150 10.66 -15.32 -12.64
N ILE A 151 9.50 -15.81 -12.22
CA ILE A 151 9.17 -17.22 -12.17
C ILE A 151 8.38 -17.54 -13.44
N GLY A 152 8.96 -18.29 -14.38
CA GLY A 152 8.23 -18.58 -15.61
C GLY A 152 8.85 -19.60 -16.56
N ASN A 153 8.07 -19.92 -17.59
CA ASN A 153 8.37 -20.93 -18.61
C ASN A 153 8.96 -20.33 -19.89
N SER A 154 8.75 -20.98 -21.03
CA SER A 154 9.26 -20.59 -22.35
C SER A 154 8.88 -19.18 -22.78
N PHE A 155 7.78 -18.62 -22.25
CA PHE A 155 7.41 -17.21 -22.46
C PHE A 155 8.43 -16.24 -21.84
N THR A 156 9.07 -16.66 -20.75
CA THR A 156 10.09 -15.89 -20.03
C THR A 156 11.46 -16.12 -20.63
N GLN A 157 11.83 -17.39 -20.81
CA GLN A 157 13.05 -17.76 -21.49
C GLN A 157 13.00 -19.22 -21.94
N HIS A 158 13.44 -19.46 -23.17
CA HIS A 158 13.72 -20.80 -23.66
C HIS A 158 15.02 -20.78 -24.46
N GLY A 159 15.94 -21.70 -24.18
CA GLY A 159 17.16 -21.87 -24.96
C GLY A 159 16.87 -22.40 -26.37
N PRO A 160 17.84 -22.40 -27.29
CA PRO A 160 17.62 -22.88 -28.65
C PRO A 160 17.19 -24.35 -28.66
N TYR A 161 16.23 -24.67 -29.52
CA TYR A 161 15.76 -26.03 -29.77
C TYR A 161 15.40 -26.17 -31.26
N GLU A 162 16.35 -26.68 -32.04
CA GLU A 162 16.26 -26.81 -33.49
C GLU A 162 15.05 -27.63 -33.99
N PRO A 163 14.61 -28.72 -33.32
CA PRO A 163 13.47 -29.52 -33.78
C PRO A 163 12.13 -28.77 -33.88
N ILE A 164 11.97 -27.64 -33.18
CA ILE A 164 10.78 -26.77 -33.28
C ILE A 164 11.08 -25.46 -34.02
N GLY A 165 12.24 -25.36 -34.67
CA GLY A 165 12.68 -24.16 -35.39
C GLY A 165 13.02 -22.98 -34.48
N TRP A 166 13.25 -23.19 -33.17
CA TRP A 166 13.57 -22.14 -32.22
C TRP A 166 15.08 -21.99 -32.03
N THR A 167 15.62 -20.79 -32.27
CA THR A 167 17.07 -20.51 -32.17
C THR A 167 17.42 -19.47 -31.10
N GLY A 168 16.42 -18.85 -30.46
CA GLY A 168 16.62 -17.82 -29.46
C GLY A 168 17.01 -18.37 -28.08
N ASN A 169 17.42 -17.45 -27.19
CA ASN A 169 17.64 -17.71 -25.76
C ASN A 169 16.99 -16.62 -24.90
N TRP A 170 15.72 -16.34 -25.20
CA TRP A 170 14.89 -15.31 -24.61
C TRP A 170 13.43 -15.78 -24.64
N GLY A 171 12.46 -14.93 -24.33
CA GLY A 171 11.04 -15.29 -24.42
C GLY A 171 10.67 -15.82 -25.81
N MET A 172 10.17 -17.04 -25.88
CA MET A 172 9.88 -17.74 -27.14
C MET A 172 8.92 -16.93 -28.01
N ALA A 173 9.20 -16.91 -29.32
CA ALA A 173 8.50 -16.16 -30.37
C ALA A 173 8.60 -14.63 -30.35
N ALA A 174 9.27 -14.01 -29.36
CA ALA A 174 9.75 -12.64 -29.53
C ALA A 174 10.81 -12.61 -30.63
N SER A 175 10.78 -11.58 -31.48
CA SER A 175 11.68 -11.51 -32.65
C SER A 175 13.15 -11.24 -32.28
N ALA A 176 13.41 -10.72 -31.08
CA ALA A 176 14.75 -10.47 -30.56
C ALA A 176 14.76 -10.50 -29.02
N ALA A 177 15.95 -10.66 -28.44
CA ALA A 177 16.14 -10.74 -27.00
C ALA A 177 15.65 -9.50 -26.24
N ASP A 178 15.77 -8.32 -26.83
CA ASP A 178 15.37 -7.06 -26.22
C ASP A 178 13.88 -6.73 -26.39
N LYS A 179 13.12 -7.62 -27.03
CA LYS A 179 11.69 -7.47 -27.29
C LYS A 179 10.81 -8.49 -26.58
N ASP A 180 11.40 -9.40 -25.82
CA ASP A 180 10.61 -10.24 -24.93
C ASP A 180 10.09 -9.42 -23.73
N TYR A 181 9.13 -10.00 -23.00
CA TYR A 181 8.52 -9.27 -21.89
C TYR A 181 9.51 -9.06 -20.73
N LYS A 182 10.45 -10.00 -20.50
CA LYS A 182 11.40 -9.91 -19.38
C LYS A 182 12.38 -8.75 -19.57
N SER A 183 12.93 -8.57 -20.77
CA SER A 183 13.89 -7.51 -21.07
C SER A 183 13.19 -6.17 -21.21
N THR A 184 11.93 -6.16 -21.64
CA THR A 184 11.08 -4.96 -21.59
C THR A 184 10.81 -4.53 -20.14
N LEU A 185 10.37 -5.46 -19.29
CA LEU A 185 10.11 -5.20 -17.87
C LEU A 185 11.38 -4.79 -17.11
N GLU A 186 12.50 -5.46 -17.35
CA GLU A 186 13.81 -5.11 -16.80
C GLU A 186 14.18 -3.66 -17.13
N ARG A 187 14.00 -3.25 -18.39
CA ARG A 187 14.27 -1.87 -18.83
C ARG A 187 13.38 -0.85 -18.13
N TYR A 188 12.09 -1.14 -17.93
CA TYR A 188 11.19 -0.25 -17.19
C TYR A 188 11.62 -0.09 -15.73
N LEU A 189 12.00 -1.19 -15.09
CA LEU A 189 12.48 -1.18 -13.70
C LEU A 189 13.82 -0.43 -13.58
N GLN A 190 14.75 -0.66 -14.52
CA GLN A 190 16.05 0.01 -14.54
C GLN A 190 15.97 1.50 -14.89
N ALA A 191 14.91 1.92 -15.60
CA ALA A 191 14.61 3.35 -15.78
C ALA A 191 14.27 4.04 -14.46
N ASN A 192 13.68 3.31 -13.49
CA ASN A 192 13.45 3.81 -12.14
C ASN A 192 14.70 3.67 -11.27
N TYR A 193 15.40 2.53 -11.33
CA TYR A 193 16.62 2.29 -10.57
C TYR A 193 17.61 1.43 -11.36
N LYS A 194 18.65 2.07 -11.90
CA LYS A 194 19.62 1.45 -12.83
C LYS A 194 20.28 0.15 -12.32
N ASP A 195 20.38 -0.02 -11.00
CA ASP A 195 21.05 -1.17 -10.38
C ASP A 195 20.07 -2.33 -10.08
N THR A 196 18.81 -2.24 -10.52
CA THR A 196 17.86 -3.36 -10.44
C THR A 196 18.40 -4.57 -11.18
N LYS A 197 18.47 -5.70 -10.46
CA LYS A 197 18.88 -7.00 -10.99
C LYS A 197 17.65 -7.85 -11.25
N VAL A 198 17.57 -8.46 -12.43
CA VAL A 198 16.52 -9.43 -12.75
C VAL A 198 17.12 -10.84 -12.83
N LYS A 199 16.48 -11.80 -12.15
CA LYS A 199 16.81 -13.23 -12.17
C LYS A 199 15.60 -14.01 -12.66
N ILE A 200 15.86 -15.16 -13.26
CA ILE A 200 14.82 -16.03 -13.80
C ILE A 200 14.92 -17.37 -13.08
N PHE A 201 13.78 -17.83 -12.57
CA PHE A 201 13.62 -19.19 -12.08
C PHE A 201 12.71 -19.95 -13.07
N PRO A 202 13.22 -20.98 -13.75
CA PRO A 202 12.46 -21.70 -14.77
C PRO A 202 11.36 -22.58 -14.15
N THR A 203 10.17 -22.59 -14.74
CA THR A 203 9.01 -23.37 -14.24
C THR A 203 8.58 -24.52 -15.14
N ALA A 204 9.19 -24.72 -16.30
CA ALA A 204 8.71 -25.71 -17.28
C ALA A 204 8.52 -27.12 -16.67
N ARG A 205 9.47 -27.57 -15.85
CA ARG A 205 9.36 -28.86 -15.14
C ARG A 205 8.32 -28.85 -14.00
N ILE A 206 8.16 -27.73 -13.31
CA ILE A 206 7.16 -27.57 -12.23
C ILE A 206 5.75 -27.71 -12.81
N GLU A 207 5.49 -27.06 -13.94
CA GLU A 207 4.16 -27.08 -14.57
C GLU A 207 3.76 -28.47 -15.07
N SER A 208 4.73 -29.25 -15.56
CA SER A 208 4.48 -30.58 -16.10
C SER A 208 4.46 -31.69 -15.05
N ASP A 209 5.11 -31.50 -13.90
CA ASP A 209 5.34 -32.55 -12.90
C ASP A 209 5.44 -31.98 -11.47
N PHE A 210 4.39 -31.27 -11.05
CA PHE A 210 4.36 -30.59 -9.75
C PHE A 210 4.46 -31.56 -8.55
N VAL A 211 3.94 -32.79 -8.69
CA VAL A 211 3.88 -33.78 -7.60
C VAL A 211 5.29 -34.26 -7.23
N ASN A 212 6.13 -34.52 -8.22
CA ASN A 212 7.46 -35.10 -8.03
C ASN A 212 8.57 -34.05 -8.06
N TYR A 213 8.22 -32.76 -8.07
CA TYR A 213 9.21 -31.68 -8.09
C TYR A 213 9.94 -31.60 -6.74
N ASP A 214 11.27 -31.67 -6.79
CA ASP A 214 12.13 -31.56 -5.60
C ASP A 214 12.34 -30.09 -5.23
N PHE A 215 11.44 -29.57 -4.39
CA PHE A 215 11.53 -28.21 -3.87
C PHE A 215 12.78 -27.99 -2.99
N ASP A 216 13.24 -29.01 -2.27
CA ASP A 216 14.31 -28.87 -1.27
C ASP A 216 15.68 -28.68 -1.93
N TYR A 217 15.95 -29.39 -3.03
CA TYR A 217 17.16 -29.17 -3.84
C TYR A 217 17.27 -27.72 -4.33
N HIS A 218 16.18 -27.14 -4.81
CA HIS A 218 16.18 -25.78 -5.34
C HIS A 218 16.35 -24.71 -4.27
N ILE A 219 15.87 -24.93 -3.04
CA ILE A 219 16.15 -24.04 -1.92
C ILE A 219 17.66 -23.90 -1.72
N GLY A 220 18.41 -24.99 -1.68
CA GLY A 220 19.87 -24.94 -1.46
C GLY A 220 20.63 -24.16 -2.54
N VAL A 221 20.22 -24.28 -3.80
CA VAL A 221 20.88 -23.59 -4.93
C VAL A 221 20.50 -22.11 -5.03
N TRP A 222 19.25 -21.77 -4.71
CA TRP A 222 18.68 -20.44 -4.94
C TRP A 222 18.48 -19.62 -3.68
N GLN A 223 18.83 -20.15 -2.49
CA GLN A 223 18.58 -19.55 -1.18
C GLN A 223 18.88 -18.04 -1.16
N LYS A 224 20.11 -17.65 -1.51
CA LYS A 224 20.52 -16.25 -1.51
C LYS A 224 19.66 -15.38 -2.44
N THR A 225 19.31 -15.89 -3.62
CA THR A 225 18.43 -15.16 -4.55
C THR A 225 17.04 -14.96 -3.94
N PHE A 226 16.47 -15.99 -3.31
CA PHE A 226 15.16 -15.90 -2.67
C PHE A 226 15.14 -14.96 -1.45
N GLU A 227 16.23 -14.92 -0.67
CA GLU A 227 16.38 -14.02 0.48
C GLU A 227 16.58 -12.55 0.07
N GLU A 228 17.29 -12.30 -1.03
CA GLU A 228 17.57 -10.93 -1.50
C GLU A 228 16.43 -10.35 -2.35
N THR A 229 15.55 -11.20 -2.91
CA THR A 229 14.47 -10.77 -3.81
C THR A 229 13.45 -9.88 -3.08
N ASP A 230 13.13 -8.72 -3.65
CA ASP A 230 12.10 -7.80 -3.16
C ASP A 230 10.86 -7.72 -4.08
N LEU A 231 10.95 -8.23 -5.30
CA LEU A 231 9.82 -8.44 -6.20
C LEU A 231 9.85 -9.84 -6.84
N ILE A 232 8.75 -10.56 -6.71
CA ILE A 232 8.55 -11.87 -7.33
C ILE A 232 7.38 -11.76 -8.31
N VAL A 233 7.59 -12.18 -9.57
CA VAL A 233 6.54 -12.24 -10.59
C VAL A 233 6.32 -13.70 -10.98
N LEU A 234 5.14 -14.24 -10.64
CA LEU A 234 4.68 -15.57 -11.04
C LEU A 234 3.96 -15.46 -12.37
N ARG A 235 4.63 -15.87 -13.44
CA ARG A 235 4.10 -15.87 -14.81
C ARG A 235 4.33 -17.24 -15.46
N PHE A 236 3.41 -18.16 -15.18
CA PHE A 236 3.49 -19.53 -15.63
C PHE A 236 2.09 -20.15 -15.70
N GLY A 237 1.98 -21.37 -16.22
CA GLY A 237 0.73 -22.13 -16.22
C GLY A 237 0.33 -22.67 -17.58
N GLU A 238 0.96 -22.21 -18.67
CA GLU A 238 0.65 -22.69 -20.03
C GLU A 238 0.93 -24.19 -20.24
N ASN A 239 1.85 -24.78 -19.48
CA ASN A 239 2.12 -26.22 -19.58
C ASN A 239 1.31 -27.06 -18.57
N VAL A 240 0.45 -26.42 -17.78
CA VAL A 240 -0.40 -27.11 -16.82
C VAL A 240 -1.56 -27.77 -17.55
N LYS A 241 -1.87 -29.02 -17.19
CA LYS A 241 -3.04 -29.71 -17.72
C LYS A 241 -4.28 -29.27 -16.96
N ASP A 242 -4.92 -28.19 -17.41
CA ASP A 242 -6.07 -27.59 -16.71
C ASP A 242 -7.22 -28.58 -16.42
N TRP A 243 -7.40 -29.57 -17.28
CA TRP A 243 -8.41 -30.63 -17.12
C TRP A 243 -8.10 -31.62 -15.99
N GLU A 244 -6.85 -31.70 -15.52
CA GLU A 244 -6.43 -32.50 -14.35
C GLU A 244 -6.63 -31.70 -13.03
N ILE A 245 -7.11 -30.46 -13.10
CA ILE A 245 -7.38 -29.57 -11.95
C ILE A 245 -8.90 -29.30 -11.85
N PRO A 246 -9.75 -30.32 -11.65
CA PRO A 246 -11.19 -30.08 -11.60
C PRO A 246 -11.55 -29.19 -10.40
N MET A 247 -12.40 -28.19 -10.63
CA MET A 247 -13.05 -27.43 -9.57
C MET A 247 -13.94 -28.35 -8.72
N GLN A 248 -13.89 -28.21 -7.39
CA GLN A 248 -14.71 -28.99 -6.47
C GLN A 248 -15.69 -28.06 -5.75
N GLY A 249 -16.98 -28.19 -6.04
CA GLY A 249 -18.02 -27.37 -5.39
C GLY A 249 -17.87 -25.87 -5.61
N GLY A 250 -17.38 -25.45 -6.78
CA GLY A 250 -17.16 -24.04 -7.13
C GLY A 250 -15.90 -23.42 -6.51
N LYS A 251 -15.00 -24.22 -5.92
CA LYS A 251 -13.74 -23.78 -5.33
C LYS A 251 -12.54 -24.28 -6.12
N ALA A 252 -11.41 -23.57 -5.98
CA ALA A 252 -10.11 -24.01 -6.48
C ALA A 252 -9.81 -25.45 -6.06
N ASN A 253 -9.13 -26.18 -6.94
CA ASN A 253 -8.66 -27.52 -6.63
C ASN A 253 -7.71 -27.45 -5.43
N LYS A 254 -8.11 -28.04 -4.31
CA LYS A 254 -7.39 -27.93 -3.03
C LYS A 254 -5.94 -28.37 -3.15
N LEU A 255 -5.69 -29.50 -3.81
CA LEU A 255 -4.37 -30.08 -3.95
C LEU A 255 -3.46 -29.14 -4.76
N TYR A 256 -3.92 -28.69 -5.93
CA TYR A 256 -3.15 -27.76 -6.75
C TYR A 256 -2.87 -26.44 -6.02
N LYS A 257 -3.86 -25.88 -5.31
CA LYS A 257 -3.69 -24.69 -4.47
C LYS A 257 -2.60 -24.87 -3.40
N GLU A 258 -2.60 -26.01 -2.69
CA GLU A 258 -1.58 -26.33 -1.69
C GLU A 258 -0.17 -26.37 -2.31
N TYR A 259 -0.03 -26.89 -3.53
CA TYR A 259 1.24 -26.88 -4.26
C TYR A 259 1.69 -25.45 -4.63
N ILE A 260 0.79 -24.61 -5.12
CA ILE A 260 1.12 -23.21 -5.42
C ILE A 260 1.56 -22.47 -4.14
N LEU A 261 0.87 -22.69 -3.02
CA LEU A 261 1.26 -22.10 -1.73
C LEU A 261 2.61 -22.63 -1.24
N LYS A 262 2.89 -23.93 -1.39
CA LYS A 262 4.21 -24.53 -1.07
C LYS A 262 5.31 -23.92 -1.92
N PHE A 263 5.06 -23.73 -3.22
CA PHE A 263 6.01 -23.11 -4.13
C PHE A 263 6.26 -21.64 -3.79
N ILE A 264 5.21 -20.86 -3.52
CA ILE A 264 5.32 -19.46 -3.08
C ILE A 264 6.13 -19.38 -1.77
N LYS A 265 5.84 -20.26 -0.81
CA LYS A 265 6.59 -20.33 0.45
C LYS A 265 8.08 -20.62 0.23
N MET A 266 8.42 -21.44 -0.77
CA MET A 266 9.81 -21.73 -1.13
C MET A 266 10.53 -20.47 -1.64
N ILE A 267 9.93 -19.74 -2.59
CA ILE A 267 10.59 -18.62 -3.28
C ILE A 267 10.53 -17.30 -2.49
N LYS A 268 9.53 -17.12 -1.62
CA LYS A 268 9.32 -15.89 -0.85
C LYS A 268 10.03 -15.96 0.52
N GLN A 269 11.37 -16.03 0.51
CA GLN A 269 12.15 -16.01 1.76
C GLN A 269 12.26 -14.61 2.38
N ASN A 270 12.26 -13.57 1.54
CA ASN A 270 12.07 -12.19 2.03
C ASN A 270 10.59 -11.94 2.37
N SER A 271 10.28 -11.78 3.65
CA SER A 271 8.91 -11.55 4.13
C SER A 271 8.27 -10.28 3.56
N SER A 272 9.08 -9.27 3.23
CA SER A 272 8.67 -8.00 2.62
C SER A 272 8.57 -8.04 1.10
N ALA A 273 8.97 -9.13 0.44
CA ALA A 273 8.88 -9.23 -1.01
C ALA A 273 7.44 -9.06 -1.50
N ARG A 274 7.27 -8.22 -2.52
CA ARG A 274 6.01 -8.07 -3.25
C ARG A 274 5.85 -9.26 -4.19
N ILE A 275 4.65 -9.84 -4.22
CA ILE A 275 4.30 -10.93 -5.14
C ILE A 275 3.26 -10.42 -6.13
N VAL A 276 3.53 -10.66 -7.41
CA VAL A 276 2.60 -10.46 -8.52
C VAL A 276 2.35 -11.82 -9.16
N ILE A 277 1.08 -12.16 -9.37
CA ILE A 277 0.67 -13.38 -10.07
C ILE A 277 -0.12 -12.97 -11.31
N THR A 278 0.24 -13.52 -12.47
CA THR A 278 -0.52 -13.31 -13.70
C THR A 278 -1.52 -14.44 -13.93
N SER A 279 -2.59 -14.15 -14.67
CA SER A 279 -3.34 -15.22 -15.33
C SER A 279 -2.46 -15.91 -16.39
N VAL A 280 -2.89 -17.09 -16.83
CA VAL A 280 -2.39 -17.75 -18.03
C VAL A 280 -2.74 -16.89 -19.25
N PHE A 281 -1.81 -16.79 -20.21
CA PHE A 281 -2.03 -16.02 -21.45
C PHE A 281 -2.90 -16.79 -22.44
N TRP A 282 -2.64 -18.09 -22.60
CA TRP A 282 -3.45 -18.95 -23.45
C TRP A 282 -4.88 -19.07 -22.94
N GLN A 283 -5.81 -19.16 -23.88
CA GLN A 283 -7.22 -19.43 -23.59
C GLN A 283 -7.40 -20.89 -23.14
N GLY A 284 -8.48 -21.16 -22.38
CA GLY A 284 -8.84 -22.52 -21.98
C GLY A 284 -8.23 -23.01 -20.66
N PHE A 285 -7.77 -22.09 -19.79
CA PHE A 285 -7.22 -22.40 -18.46
C PHE A 285 -8.07 -21.86 -17.30
N PRO A 286 -9.40 -22.06 -17.28
CA PRO A 286 -10.26 -21.49 -16.24
C PRO A 286 -9.93 -22.01 -14.84
N ASN A 287 -9.55 -23.29 -14.70
CA ASN A 287 -9.30 -23.89 -13.38
C ASN A 287 -7.99 -23.40 -12.78
N THR A 288 -6.94 -23.34 -13.60
CA THR A 288 -5.62 -22.83 -13.23
C THR A 288 -5.71 -21.36 -12.84
N ASN A 289 -6.39 -20.55 -13.65
CA ASN A 289 -6.63 -19.13 -13.36
C ASN A 289 -7.44 -18.93 -12.07
N ALA A 290 -8.47 -19.75 -11.84
CA ALA A 290 -9.25 -19.68 -10.61
C ALA A 290 -8.38 -19.95 -9.37
N VAL A 291 -7.51 -20.97 -9.42
CA VAL A 291 -6.59 -21.26 -8.32
C VAL A 291 -5.60 -20.12 -8.09
N PHE A 292 -4.97 -19.59 -9.14
CA PHE A 292 -4.03 -18.48 -8.99
C PHE A 292 -4.69 -17.22 -8.45
N LYS A 293 -5.91 -16.91 -8.91
CA LYS A 293 -6.68 -15.76 -8.42
C LYS A 293 -7.04 -15.92 -6.95
N GLU A 294 -7.52 -17.10 -6.55
CA GLU A 294 -7.86 -17.40 -5.16
C GLU A 294 -6.62 -17.29 -4.25
N VAL A 295 -5.47 -17.81 -4.68
CA VAL A 295 -4.20 -17.66 -3.97
C VAL A 295 -3.80 -16.19 -3.83
N ALA A 296 -3.93 -15.40 -4.91
CA ALA A 296 -3.60 -13.98 -4.87
C ALA A 296 -4.48 -13.23 -3.87
N ASP A 297 -5.79 -13.44 -3.94
CA ASP A 297 -6.77 -12.75 -3.09
C ASP A 297 -6.60 -13.08 -1.61
N GLU A 298 -6.47 -14.36 -1.26
CA GLU A 298 -6.35 -14.79 0.14
C GLU A 298 -5.06 -14.33 0.82
N ASN A 299 -4.01 -14.06 0.04
CA ASN A 299 -2.71 -13.68 0.58
C ASN A 299 -2.36 -12.19 0.34
N GLY A 300 -3.27 -11.43 -0.26
CA GLY A 300 -3.05 -10.02 -0.59
C GLY A 300 -1.95 -9.80 -1.62
N TYR A 301 -1.75 -10.76 -2.54
CA TYR A 301 -0.83 -10.61 -3.67
C TYR A 301 -1.48 -9.85 -4.81
N ASP A 302 -0.65 -9.24 -5.65
CA ASP A 302 -1.14 -8.53 -6.81
C ASP A 302 -1.55 -9.50 -7.92
N TRP A 303 -2.75 -9.31 -8.46
CA TRP A 303 -3.25 -10.03 -9.62
C TRP A 303 -3.11 -9.21 -10.91
N VAL A 304 -2.61 -9.83 -11.97
CA VAL A 304 -2.54 -9.25 -13.33
C VAL A 304 -3.29 -10.16 -14.29
N ASP A 305 -4.39 -9.67 -14.83
CA ASP A 305 -5.22 -10.42 -15.79
C ASP A 305 -4.68 -10.26 -17.22
N LEU A 306 -4.30 -11.37 -17.86
CA LEU A 306 -3.84 -11.43 -19.24
C LEU A 306 -4.92 -11.96 -20.20
N ASN A 307 -6.12 -12.30 -19.72
CA ASN A 307 -7.16 -12.94 -20.53
C ASN A 307 -7.54 -12.10 -21.76
N GLU A 308 -7.68 -10.78 -21.60
CA GLU A 308 -8.07 -9.89 -22.71
C GLU A 308 -6.99 -9.84 -23.79
N ILE A 309 -5.72 -9.73 -23.42
CA ILE A 309 -4.63 -9.77 -24.41
C ILE A 309 -4.46 -11.17 -25.02
N GLY A 310 -4.83 -12.21 -24.28
CA GLY A 310 -4.85 -13.60 -24.75
C GLY A 310 -5.99 -13.91 -25.74
N LYS A 311 -7.03 -13.09 -25.80
CA LYS A 311 -8.12 -13.20 -26.81
C LYS A 311 -7.75 -12.55 -28.15
N ASP A 312 -6.85 -11.56 -28.12
CA ASP A 312 -6.41 -10.84 -29.31
C ASP A 312 -5.33 -11.64 -30.07
N ASN A 313 -5.73 -12.29 -31.16
CA ASN A 313 -4.82 -13.07 -32.03
C ASN A 313 -3.63 -12.26 -32.56
N SER A 314 -3.71 -10.93 -32.64
CA SER A 314 -2.58 -10.12 -33.09
C SER A 314 -1.44 -10.01 -32.06
N ASN A 315 -1.66 -10.50 -30.83
CA ASN A 315 -0.60 -10.67 -29.83
C ASN A 315 0.19 -11.98 -30.00
N TYR A 316 -0.24 -12.87 -30.89
CA TYR A 316 0.39 -14.18 -31.11
C TYR A 316 1.34 -14.16 -32.30
N ALA A 317 2.29 -15.08 -32.33
CA ALA A 317 3.23 -15.27 -33.44
C ALA A 317 2.69 -16.17 -34.56
N TYR A 318 1.37 -16.20 -34.75
CA TYR A 318 0.74 -16.99 -35.80
C TYR A 318 1.26 -16.60 -37.19
N GLY A 319 1.64 -17.60 -37.98
CA GLY A 319 2.21 -17.42 -39.32
C GLY A 319 3.69 -17.02 -39.36
N LEU A 320 4.34 -16.81 -38.20
CA LEU A 320 5.77 -16.47 -38.13
C LEU A 320 6.67 -17.70 -37.94
N PHE A 321 6.10 -18.79 -37.42
CA PHE A 321 6.82 -20.03 -37.12
C PHE A 321 6.06 -21.23 -37.69
N ALA A 322 6.81 -22.21 -38.21
CA ALA A 322 6.24 -23.44 -38.73
C ALA A 322 5.70 -24.35 -37.61
N ASP A 323 6.38 -24.38 -36.47
CA ASP A 323 5.95 -25.14 -35.30
C ASP A 323 4.75 -24.45 -34.62
N PRO A 324 3.60 -25.15 -34.48
CA PRO A 324 2.42 -24.58 -33.84
C PRO A 324 2.62 -24.25 -32.37
N GLY A 325 3.49 -24.98 -31.67
CA GLY A 325 3.86 -24.74 -30.28
C GLY A 325 4.50 -23.37 -30.12
N VAL A 326 5.52 -23.06 -30.95
CA VAL A 326 6.19 -21.75 -30.98
C VAL A 326 5.23 -20.65 -31.45
N SER A 327 4.41 -20.90 -32.47
CA SER A 327 3.51 -19.88 -33.03
C SER A 327 2.43 -19.39 -32.06
N LYS A 328 2.08 -20.22 -31.06
CA LYS A 328 1.11 -19.89 -30.01
C LYS A 328 1.71 -18.98 -28.93
N HIS A 329 3.02 -18.74 -28.92
CA HIS A 329 3.63 -17.78 -28.00
C HIS A 329 3.36 -16.33 -28.45
N PRO A 330 3.44 -15.37 -27.52
CA PRO A 330 3.24 -13.98 -27.84
C PRO A 330 4.38 -13.47 -28.74
N ASN A 331 4.01 -12.72 -29.77
CA ASN A 331 4.96 -11.96 -30.58
C ASN A 331 5.44 -10.71 -29.82
N ASP A 332 6.21 -9.84 -30.47
CA ASP A 332 6.69 -8.57 -29.87
C ASP A 332 5.56 -7.73 -29.23
N LYS A 333 4.39 -7.64 -29.89
CA LYS A 333 3.23 -6.89 -29.37
C LYS A 333 2.69 -7.55 -28.10
N GLY A 334 2.49 -8.86 -28.12
CA GLY A 334 2.02 -9.62 -26.96
C GLY A 334 3.01 -9.58 -25.79
N MET A 335 4.31 -9.72 -26.06
CA MET A 335 5.37 -9.63 -25.07
C MET A 335 5.39 -8.25 -24.39
N LYS A 336 5.29 -7.17 -25.18
CA LYS A 336 5.18 -5.82 -24.63
C LYS A 336 3.92 -5.65 -23.79
N ALA A 337 2.77 -6.13 -24.25
CA ALA A 337 1.51 -6.02 -23.51
C ALA A 337 1.57 -6.73 -22.15
N ILE A 338 2.21 -7.91 -22.07
CA ILE A 338 2.47 -8.61 -20.82
C ILE A 338 3.34 -7.74 -19.88
N ALA A 339 4.46 -7.20 -20.40
CA ALA A 339 5.36 -6.36 -19.61
C ALA A 339 4.67 -5.09 -19.10
N ASP A 340 3.86 -4.43 -19.94
CA ASP A 340 3.11 -3.22 -19.59
C ASP A 340 2.11 -3.52 -18.46
N LEU A 341 1.30 -4.58 -18.57
CA LEU A 341 0.32 -4.94 -17.54
C LEU A 341 0.97 -5.29 -16.19
N ILE A 342 2.10 -5.99 -16.21
CA ILE A 342 2.87 -6.27 -14.99
C ILE A 342 3.41 -4.96 -14.41
N TYR A 343 4.02 -4.09 -15.24
CA TYR A 343 4.62 -2.84 -14.80
C TYR A 343 3.61 -1.85 -14.22
N GLU A 344 2.44 -1.70 -14.85
CA GLU A 344 1.34 -0.87 -14.35
C GLU A 344 0.92 -1.27 -12.92
N LYS A 345 0.99 -2.56 -12.60
CA LYS A 345 0.65 -3.06 -11.27
C LYS A 345 1.70 -2.71 -10.22
N ILE A 346 2.98 -2.64 -10.60
CA ILE A 346 4.10 -2.55 -9.65
C ILE A 346 4.77 -1.18 -9.55
N LYS A 347 4.49 -0.25 -10.46
CA LYS A 347 5.17 1.05 -10.54
C LYS A 347 4.86 2.01 -9.40
#